data_AF-A0A168Q306-F1
#
_entry.id   AF-A0A168Q306-F1
#
_cell.length_a   1.000
_cell.length_b   1.000
_cell.length_c   1.000
_cell.angle_alpha   90.00
_cell.angle_beta   90.00
_cell.angle_gamma   90.00
#
_symmetry.space_group_name_H-M   'P 1'
#
loop_
_entity.id
_entity.type
_entity.pdbx_description
1 polymer ?
#
loop_
_entity_poly.entity_id
_entity_poly.type
_entity_poly.pdbx_seq_one_letter_code
_entity_poly.pdbx_strand_id
1 'polypeptide(L)' 'MNSQARNNIHKVKESLKSAQQGLQMAADEVENSNIKNQINTQLNQVSTCLDECEKIASGLSQYKNYHS' A
#
# COMPACT_ATOMS: atom_id res chain seq x y z
N MET A 1 13.42 1.17 18.81
CA MET A 1 12.82 0.14 17.94
C MET A 1 11.72 0.67 17.01
N ASN A 2 10.81 1.55 17.45
CA ASN A 2 9.74 2.07 16.58
C ASN A 2 10.19 2.97 15.40
N SER A 3 11.42 3.51 15.41
CA SER A 3 11.95 4.29 14.28
C SER A 3 12.21 3.43 13.05
N GLN A 4 12.87 2.28 13.21
CA GLN A 4 13.18 1.38 12.10
C GLN A 4 11.93 0.71 11.54
N ALA A 5 10.99 0.30 12.40
CA ALA A 5 9.68 -0.19 11.98
C ALA A 5 8.91 0.84 11.14
N ARG A 6 8.86 2.11 11.59
CA ARG A 6 8.22 3.20 10.82
C ARG A 6 8.90 3.43 9.48
N ASN A 7 10.23 3.44 9.43
CA ASN A 7 10.97 3.62 8.19
C ASN A 7 10.70 2.47 7.20
N ASN A 8 10.63 1.23 7.69
CA ASN A 8 10.32 0.07 6.84
C ASN A 8 8.88 0.12 6.32
N ILE A 9 7.90 0.42 7.18
CA ILE A 9 6.50 0.58 6.76
C ILE A 9 6.34 1.72 5.76
N HIS A 10 7.06 2.83 5.95
CA HIS A 10 7.06 3.94 4.99
C HIS A 10 7.57 3.50 3.62
N LYS A 11 8.70 2.75 3.56
CA LYS A 11 9.22 2.20 2.30
C LYS A 11 8.22 1.26 1.62
N VAL A 12 7.60 0.36 2.38
CA VAL A 12 6.55 -0.53 1.87
C VAL A 12 5.40 0.28 1.28
N LYS A 13 4.95 1.34 1.96
CA LYS A 13 3.89 2.21 1.46
C LYS A 13 4.23 2.86 0.12
N GLU A 14 5.45 3.38 -0.03
CA GLU A 14 5.88 4.00 -1.30
C GLU A 14 5.99 2.96 -2.43
N SER A 15 6.45 1.74 -2.14
CA SER A 15 6.45 0.64 -3.11
C SER A 15 5.03 0.24 -3.52
N LEU A 16 4.09 0.16 -2.57
CA LEU A 16 2.69 -0.17 -2.84
C LEU A 16 1.99 0.92 -3.66
N LYS A 17 2.26 2.21 -3.41
CA LYS A 17 1.74 3.31 -4.25
C LYS A 17 2.22 3.19 -5.70
N SER A 18 3.50 2.90 -5.88
CA SER A 18 4.09 2.69 -7.21
C SER A 18 3.42 1.49 -7.91
N ALA A 19 3.20 0.39 -7.18
CA ALA A 19 2.49 -0.77 -7.71
C ALA A 19 1.02 -0.46 -8.06
N GLN A 20 0.31 0.28 -7.20
CA GLN A 20 -1.06 0.71 -7.44
C GLN A 20 -1.18 1.54 -8.72
N GLN A 21 -0.26 2.50 -8.91
CA GLN A 21 -0.22 3.32 -10.13
C GLN A 21 0.06 2.47 -11.37
N GLY A 22 1.04 1.56 -11.31
CA GLY A 22 1.36 0.67 -12.43
C GLY A 22 0.19 -0.26 -12.79
N LEU A 23 -0.50 -0.82 -11.79
CA LEU A 23 -1.69 -1.63 -12.00
C LEU A 23 -2.84 -0.82 -12.59
N GLN A 24 -3.04 0.43 -12.15
CA GLN A 24 -4.07 1.31 -12.71
C GLN A 24 -3.81 1.58 -14.19
N MET A 25 -2.58 1.95 -14.55
CA MET A 25 -2.21 2.16 -15.96
C MET A 25 -2.39 0.90 -16.80
N ALA A 26 -1.98 -0.27 -16.28
CA ALA A 26 -2.18 -1.54 -16.98
C ALA A 26 -3.67 -1.89 -17.13
N ALA A 27 -4.50 -1.58 -16.13
CA ALA A 27 -5.94 -1.75 -16.22
C ALA A 27 -6.53 -0.83 -17.29
N ASP A 28 -6.08 0.41 -17.39
CA ASP A 28 -6.60 1.38 -18.36
C ASP A 28 -6.33 0.93 -19.81
N GLU A 29 -5.12 0.41 -20.07
CA GLU A 29 -4.65 0.03 -21.42
C GLU A 29 -5.06 -1.39 -21.87
N VAL A 30 -5.42 -2.30 -20.95
CA VAL A 30 -5.74 -3.67 -21.36
C VAL A 30 -7.16 -3.79 -21.96
N GLU A 31 -7.22 -4.36 -23.17
CA GLU A 31 -8.48 -4.61 -23.89
C GLU A 31 -9.13 -5.95 -23.50
N ASN A 32 -8.32 -6.93 -23.09
CA ASN A 32 -8.82 -8.23 -22.66
C ASN A 32 -9.55 -8.11 -21.31
N SER A 33 -10.87 -8.27 -21.32
CA SER A 33 -11.72 -8.09 -20.14
C SER A 33 -11.40 -9.06 -19.00
N ASN A 34 -10.99 -10.29 -19.29
CA ASN A 34 -10.61 -11.24 -18.26
C ASN A 34 -9.31 -10.82 -17.55
N ILE A 35 -8.32 -10.37 -18.32
CA ILE A 35 -7.07 -9.83 -17.75
C ILE A 35 -7.35 -8.54 -16.99
N LYS A 36 -8.18 -7.64 -17.52
CA LYS A 36 -8.65 -6.41 -16.85
C LYS A 36 -9.21 -6.70 -15.46
N ASN A 37 -10.08 -7.71 -15.35
CA ASN A 37 -10.66 -8.12 -14.07
C ASN A 37 -9.62 -8.65 -13.08
N GLN A 38 -8.62 -9.39 -13.56
CA GLN A 38 -7.50 -9.86 -12.72
C GLN A 38 -6.64 -8.69 -12.23
N ILE A 39 -6.31 -7.74 -13.09
CA ILE A 39 -5.56 -6.53 -12.71
C ILE A 39 -6.35 -5.73 -11.67
N ASN A 40 -7.66 -5.51 -11.88
CA ASN A 40 -8.50 -4.81 -10.92
C ASN A 40 -8.59 -5.53 -9.56
N THR A 41 -8.59 -6.87 -9.56
CA THR A 41 -8.52 -7.66 -8.32
C THR A 41 -7.23 -7.39 -7.56
N GLN A 42 -6.09 -7.36 -8.27
CA GLN A 42 -4.79 -7.04 -7.67
C GLN A 42 -4.73 -5.58 -7.17
N LEU A 43 -5.32 -4.65 -7.92
CA LEU A 43 -5.40 -3.24 -7.54
C LEU A 43 -6.17 -3.05 -6.21
N ASN A 44 -7.26 -3.78 -6.02
CA ASN A 44 -8.01 -3.79 -4.75
C ASN A 44 -7.18 -4.37 -3.59
N GLN A 45 -6.41 -5.44 -3.84
CA GLN A 45 -5.54 -6.04 -2.84
C GLN A 45 -4.41 -5.09 -2.41
N VAL A 46 -3.77 -4.42 -3.37
CA VAL A 46 -2.74 -3.39 -3.10
C VAL A 46 -3.33 -2.22 -2.31
N SER A 47 -4.53 -1.75 -2.69
CA SER A 47 -5.22 -0.66 -1.98
C SER A 47 -5.54 -1.04 -0.53
N THR A 48 -6.00 -2.27 -0.30
CA THR A 48 -6.25 -2.79 1.07
C THR A 48 -4.96 -2.84 1.89
N CYS A 49 -3.86 -3.30 1.29
CA CYS A 49 -2.56 -3.37 1.96
C CYS A 49 -2.00 -1.97 2.29
N LEU A 50 -2.23 -0.97 1.43
CA LEU A 50 -1.91 0.43 1.70
C LEU A 50 -2.63 0.93 2.97
N ASP A 51 -3.94 0.72 3.07
CA ASP A 51 -4.74 1.13 4.22
C ASP A 51 -4.24 0.48 5.52
N GLU A 52 -3.87 -0.80 5.48
CA GLU A 52 -3.28 -1.50 6.62
C GLU A 52 -1.92 -0.91 7.02
N CYS A 53 -1.05 -0.60 6.05
CA CYS A 53 0.22 0.06 6.31
C CYS A 53 0.03 1.43 6.97
N GLU A 54 -1.01 2.17 6.61
CA GLU A 54 -1.34 3.46 7.25
C GLU A 54 -1.83 3.31 8.69
N LYS A 55 -2.66 2.29 8.97
CA LYS A 55 -3.07 1.96 10.34
C LYS A 55 -1.87 1.58 11.20
N ILE A 56 -0.97 0.74 10.68
CA ILE A 56 0.27 0.34 11.38
C ILE A 56 1.17 1.55 11.63
N ALA A 57 1.42 2.38 10.62
CA ALA A 57 2.23 3.59 10.75
C ALA A 57 1.67 4.56 11.81
N SER A 58 0.35 4.70 11.85
CA SER A 58 -0.37 5.52 12.84
C SER A 58 -0.18 4.97 14.25
N GLY A 59 -0.38 3.65 14.45
CA GLY A 59 -0.17 3.00 15.75
C GLY A 59 1.27 3.12 16.25
N LEU A 60 2.25 2.95 15.37
CA LEU A 60 3.68 3.14 15.71
C LEU A 60 4.02 4.58 16.12
N SER A 61 3.29 5.56 15.57
CA SER A 61 3.47 6.99 15.88
C SER A 61 2.83 7.35 17.22
N GLN A 62 1.66 6.78 17.53
CA GLN A 62 0.99 6.96 18.83
C GLN A 62 1.83 6.41 20.00
N TYR A 63 2.44 5.22 19.85
CA TYR A 63 3.30 4.65 20.89
C TYR A 63 4.49 5.56 21.26
N LYS A 64 5.00 6.35 20.29
CA LYS A 64 6.07 7.32 20.57
C LYS A 64 5.58 8.40 21.55
N ASN A 65 4.35 8.90 21.39
CA ASN A 65 3.83 10.03 22.18
C ASN A 65 3.42 9.64 23.61
N TYR A 66 3.08 8.38 23.87
CA TYR A 66 2.66 7.92 25.21
C TYR A 66 3.83 7.49 26.11
N HIS A 67 5.03 7.31 25.58
CA HIS A 67 6.23 6.88 26.31
C HIS A 67 7.41 7.84 26.10
N SER A 68 7.12 9.10 25.75
CA SER A 68 8.08 10.20 25.69
C SER A 68 8.22 10.87 27.05
#